data_AF-A0A316PK51-F1
#
_entry.id   AF-A0A316PK51-F1
#
_cell.length_a   1.000
_cell.length_b   1.000
_cell.length_c   1.000
_cell.angle_alpha   90.00
_cell.angle_beta   90.00
_cell.angle_gamma   90.00
#
_symmetry.space_group_name_H-M   'P 1'
#
loop_
_entity.id
_entity.type
_entity.pdbx_description
1 polymer ?
#
loop_
_entity_poly.entity_id
_entity_poly.type
_entity_poly.pdbx_seq_one_letter_code
_entity_poly.pdbx_strand_id
1 'polypeptide(L)'
;MICSTLYPQNRWIDFTFTHMAHGTCPWYNCAMKKLTVFILTICVLFTAAAANAASPSPAPDVTLSPTPAPNPVITPYAGNVPAFSGLIGMNYSGDDVVRVQIRLRDLCYFNFKPTGIYQSMTANAAKAFQLKHTTDDGVPMISDGTIGDQTMTILFRHGVSRADIAANIPIGTSQVKDGAVKGEAMVWSDVKAALSVGSSYLVTDYNTGSTFYLQYAGGENHAEMEVRDSQSSAAVREVFGGEFNFSKRAVTVTINGKQIAASLQGWPHGSDTIPSNDMNGHICLYFDGSLSHVGSLPDAEHQELVYRASGQS
;
A
#
# COMPACT_ATOMS: atom_id res chain seq x y z
N MET A 1 5.09 4.08 -18.45
CA MET A 1 5.07 2.72 -17.90
C MET A 1 4.82 2.82 -16.42
N ILE A 2 3.68 2.30 -15.97
CA ILE A 2 3.32 2.20 -14.55
C ILE A 2 4.28 1.18 -13.93
N CYS A 3 4.82 1.47 -12.75
CA CYS A 3 5.67 0.55 -12.00
C CYS A 3 4.81 -0.60 -11.47
N SER A 4 4.61 -1.61 -12.32
CA SER A 4 3.86 -2.82 -12.00
C SER A 4 4.46 -4.00 -12.76
N THR A 5 5.55 -4.55 -12.23
CA THR A 5 6.22 -5.82 -12.60
C THR A 5 7.29 -6.07 -11.51
N LEU A 6 7.40 -7.17 -10.77
CA LEU A 6 6.99 -8.56 -10.93
C LEU A 6 6.96 -9.27 -9.56
N TYR A 7 5.98 -10.16 -9.39
CA TYR A 7 6.08 -11.35 -8.53
C TYR A 7 7.09 -12.34 -9.14
N PRO A 8 8.02 -12.93 -8.38
CA PRO A 8 8.62 -14.20 -8.74
C PRO A 8 7.84 -15.35 -8.10
N GLN A 9 7.17 -16.12 -8.96
CA GLN A 9 6.66 -17.46 -8.67
C GLN A 9 7.83 -18.45 -8.45
N ASN A 10 7.65 -19.32 -7.46
CA ASN A 10 8.27 -20.63 -7.28
C ASN A 10 9.80 -20.75 -7.41
N ARG A 11 10.47 -20.84 -6.26
CA ARG A 11 11.65 -21.72 -6.12
C ARG A 11 11.48 -22.63 -4.91
N TRP A 12 11.40 -23.91 -5.24
CA TRP A 12 11.56 -25.05 -4.35
C TRP A 12 12.97 -24.98 -3.75
N ILE A 13 13.06 -24.99 -2.42
CA ILE A 13 14.32 -25.18 -1.70
C ILE A 13 14.34 -26.64 -1.26
N ASP A 14 15.20 -27.42 -1.92
CA ASP A 14 15.65 -28.73 -1.46
C ASP A 14 16.44 -28.55 -0.16
N PHE A 15 15.97 -29.14 0.93
CA PHE A 15 16.75 -29.33 2.15
C PHE A 15 17.44 -30.70 2.10
N THR A 16 18.73 -30.72 1.79
CA THR A 16 19.59 -31.87 2.09
C THR A 16 19.87 -31.90 3.59
N PHE A 17 19.31 -32.90 4.26
CA PHE A 17 19.58 -33.25 5.66
C PHE A 17 20.91 -34.02 5.79
N THR A 18 21.85 -33.50 6.57
CA THR A 18 23.00 -34.27 7.08
C THR A 18 22.74 -34.67 8.53
N HIS A 19 22.91 -35.97 8.80
CA HIS A 19 22.68 -36.63 10.09
C HIS A 19 23.73 -36.29 11.16
N MET A 20 23.31 -36.40 12.43
CA MET A 20 23.97 -36.95 13.64
C MET A 20 23.41 -36.21 14.87
N ALA A 21 23.10 -36.77 16.04
CA ALA A 21 23.16 -38.11 16.60
C ALA A 21 22.38 -38.12 17.94
N HIS A 22 21.67 -39.21 18.20
CA HIS A 22 21.45 -39.91 19.49
C HIS A 22 21.13 -39.14 20.80
N GLY A 23 19.96 -39.43 21.36
CA GLY A 23 19.63 -39.28 22.78
C GLY A 23 18.40 -40.12 23.14
N THR A 24 18.61 -41.19 23.90
CA THR A 24 17.65 -42.27 24.21
C THR A 24 16.87 -42.05 25.50
N CYS A 25 15.63 -42.59 25.52
CA CYS A 25 14.96 -43.33 26.62
C CYS A 25 14.20 -42.57 27.76
N PRO A 26 13.25 -43.19 28.51
CA PRO A 26 12.07 -44.00 28.08
C PRO A 26 10.80 -43.98 29.02
N TRP A 27 9.70 -44.64 28.57
CA TRP A 27 8.46 -45.13 29.27
C TRP A 27 7.37 -44.09 29.67
N TYR A 28 6.04 -44.31 29.52
CA TYR A 28 5.22 -45.50 29.79
C TYR A 28 3.95 -45.60 28.89
N ASN A 29 3.49 -46.84 28.73
CA ASN A 29 2.28 -47.45 28.11
C ASN A 29 0.93 -46.75 28.46
N CYS A 30 -0.26 -47.02 27.91
CA CYS A 30 -0.86 -48.13 27.16
C CYS A 30 -2.29 -47.70 26.74
N ALA A 31 -2.79 -48.13 25.57
CA ALA A 31 -4.12 -48.78 25.40
C ALA A 31 -4.64 -48.69 23.95
N MET A 32 -4.52 -49.80 23.22
CA MET A 32 -5.25 -50.11 21.99
C MET A 32 -6.73 -50.39 22.28
N LYS A 33 -7.64 -50.00 21.37
CA LYS A 33 -8.92 -50.70 21.18
C LYS A 33 -9.47 -50.58 19.75
N LYS A 34 -9.27 -51.70 19.02
CA LYS A 34 -10.17 -52.40 18.08
C LYS A 34 -10.65 -51.70 16.80
N LEU A 35 -9.97 -52.12 15.73
CA LEU A 35 -10.38 -52.19 14.33
C LEU A 35 -11.71 -52.96 14.16
N THR A 36 -12.66 -52.44 13.39
CA THR A 36 -13.75 -53.23 12.80
C THR A 36 -14.02 -52.71 11.39
N VAL A 37 -13.87 -53.62 10.43
CA VAL A 37 -14.03 -53.42 8.99
C VAL A 37 -15.50 -53.61 8.63
N PHE A 38 -16.08 -52.66 7.89
CA PHE A 38 -17.31 -52.87 7.12
C PHE A 38 -17.11 -52.22 5.74
N ILE A 39 -16.91 -53.07 4.73
CA ILE A 39 -16.88 -52.68 3.31
C ILE A 39 -18.31 -52.81 2.80
N LEU A 40 -18.91 -51.68 2.38
CA LEU A 40 -20.16 -51.68 1.62
C LEU A 40 -19.86 -51.13 0.22
N THR A 41 -19.88 -52.03 -0.77
CA THR A 41 -19.66 -51.72 -2.18
C THR A 41 -20.97 -51.21 -2.78
N ILE A 42 -21.03 -49.95 -3.21
CA ILE A 42 -22.09 -49.44 -4.09
C ILE A 42 -21.47 -49.12 -5.45
N CYS A 43 -21.81 -49.95 -6.44
CA CYS A 43 -21.57 -49.70 -7.85
C CYS A 43 -22.54 -48.64 -8.36
N VAL A 44 -22.04 -47.49 -8.83
CA VAL A 44 -22.78 -46.60 -9.73
C VAL A 44 -22.03 -46.53 -11.04
N LEU A 45 -22.70 -46.99 -12.09
CA LEU A 45 -22.30 -46.92 -13.49
C LEU A 45 -22.21 -45.46 -13.92
N PHE A 46 -21.04 -45.06 -14.43
CA PHE A 46 -20.93 -43.90 -15.32
C PHE A 46 -20.49 -44.40 -16.70
N THR A 47 -21.36 -44.20 -17.69
CA THR A 47 -21.08 -44.36 -19.11
C THR A 47 -20.09 -43.28 -19.54
N ALA A 48 -18.93 -43.71 -20.05
CA ALA A 48 -17.93 -42.82 -20.65
C ALA A 48 -18.45 -42.27 -21.99
N ALA A 49 -18.60 -40.94 -22.09
CA ALA A 49 -18.69 -40.27 -23.37
C ALA A 49 -17.31 -40.29 -24.04
N ALA A 50 -17.26 -40.76 -25.28
CA ALA A 50 -16.04 -40.79 -26.09
C ALA A 50 -15.49 -39.37 -26.29
N ALA A 51 -14.30 -39.10 -25.75
CA ALA A 51 -13.53 -37.92 -26.09
C ALA A 51 -12.93 -38.11 -27.49
N ASN A 52 -13.30 -37.24 -28.42
CA ASN A 52 -12.63 -37.14 -29.72
C ASN A 52 -11.15 -36.83 -29.50
N ALA A 53 -10.28 -37.77 -29.88
CA ALA A 53 -8.85 -37.57 -29.93
C ALA A 53 -8.51 -36.53 -31.01
N ALA A 54 -8.18 -35.31 -30.59
CA ALA A 54 -7.53 -34.33 -31.45
C ALA A 54 -6.11 -34.81 -31.78
N SER A 55 -5.74 -34.81 -33.06
CA SER A 55 -4.40 -35.16 -33.55
C SER A 55 -3.31 -34.30 -32.88
N PRO A 56 -2.10 -34.84 -32.66
CA PRO A 56 -1.01 -34.07 -32.09
C PRO A 56 -0.60 -32.94 -33.05
N SER A 57 -0.65 -31.71 -32.54
CA SER A 57 -0.11 -30.52 -33.21
C SER A 57 1.39 -30.70 -33.46
N PRO A 58 1.94 -30.29 -34.62
CA PRO A 58 3.38 -30.29 -34.82
C PRO A 58 4.07 -29.36 -33.80
N ALA A 59 5.26 -29.77 -33.37
CA ALA A 59 6.09 -29.01 -32.44
C ALA A 59 6.39 -27.60 -33.00
N PRO A 60 6.45 -26.55 -32.17
CA PRO A 60 6.78 -25.22 -32.63
C PRO A 60 8.22 -25.20 -33.17
N ASP A 61 8.36 -24.67 -34.38
CA ASP A 61 9.65 -24.40 -35.00
C ASP A 61 10.42 -23.38 -34.15
N VAL A 62 11.57 -23.77 -33.61
CA VAL A 62 12.44 -22.88 -32.82
C VAL A 62 13.27 -22.06 -33.80
N THR A 63 12.63 -21.08 -34.45
CA THR A 63 13.37 -19.99 -35.09
C THR A 63 13.99 -19.15 -33.99
N LEU A 64 15.32 -19.08 -33.96
CA LEU A 64 16.07 -18.18 -33.06
C LEU A 64 15.55 -16.75 -33.23
N SER A 65 14.89 -16.25 -32.19
CA SER A 65 14.42 -14.85 -32.14
C SER A 65 15.63 -13.92 -32.28
N PRO A 66 15.57 -12.87 -33.12
CA PRO A 66 16.66 -11.92 -33.23
C PRO A 66 16.94 -11.31 -31.86
N THR A 67 18.21 -11.19 -31.51
CA THR A 67 18.69 -10.52 -30.30
C THR A 67 17.92 -9.21 -30.10
N PRO A 68 17.42 -8.90 -28.89
CA PRO A 68 16.79 -7.61 -28.63
C PRO A 68 17.72 -6.49 -29.09
N ALA A 69 17.19 -5.55 -29.87
CA ALA A 69 17.96 -4.39 -30.27
C ALA A 69 18.55 -3.73 -29.00
N PRO A 70 19.81 -3.26 -29.02
CA PRO A 70 20.36 -2.51 -27.91
C PRO A 70 19.40 -1.37 -27.56
N ASN A 71 19.20 -1.11 -26.26
CA ASN A 71 18.40 0.03 -25.81
C ASN A 71 18.81 1.26 -26.64
N PRO A 72 17.84 2.02 -27.18
CA PRO A 72 18.16 3.20 -27.95
C PRO A 72 19.08 4.06 -27.09
N VAL A 73 20.22 4.45 -27.66
CA VAL A 73 21.08 5.47 -27.05
C VAL A 73 20.22 6.72 -26.98
N ILE A 74 19.66 6.99 -25.80
CA ILE A 74 18.94 8.24 -25.56
C ILE A 74 19.99 9.33 -25.69
N THR A 75 20.02 9.98 -26.85
CA THR A 75 20.65 11.28 -26.97
C THR A 75 19.95 12.18 -25.97
N PRO A 76 20.66 12.82 -25.02
CA PRO A 76 20.06 13.81 -24.13
C PRO A 76 19.21 14.76 -24.97
N TYR A 77 17.96 14.98 -24.55
CA TYR A 77 17.13 16.00 -25.18
C TYR A 77 17.89 17.33 -25.10
N ALA A 78 18.39 17.80 -26.24
CA ALA A 78 19.16 19.04 -26.37
C ALA A 78 18.26 20.29 -26.51
N GLY A 79 16.98 20.18 -26.14
CA GLY A 79 16.13 21.36 -26.02
C GLY A 79 16.47 22.07 -24.72
N ASN A 80 16.61 23.40 -24.78
CA ASN A 80 16.74 24.25 -23.60
C ASN A 80 15.58 23.97 -22.64
N VAL A 81 15.82 23.15 -21.62
CA VAL A 81 14.98 23.17 -20.42
C VAL A 81 15.13 24.59 -19.88
N PRO A 82 14.05 25.38 -19.74
CA PRO A 82 14.15 26.72 -19.18
C PRO A 82 14.96 26.65 -17.89
N ALA A 83 15.98 27.49 -17.77
CA ALA A 83 16.77 27.55 -16.56
C ALA A 83 15.83 27.95 -15.42
N PHE A 84 15.65 27.05 -14.46
CA PHE A 84 14.89 27.35 -13.26
C PHE A 84 15.73 28.28 -12.39
N SER A 85 15.25 29.49 -12.13
CA SER A 85 15.99 30.53 -11.40
C SER A 85 15.43 30.78 -9.99
N GLY A 86 14.94 29.74 -9.32
CA GLY A 86 14.19 29.88 -8.08
C GLY A 86 14.51 28.85 -7.01
N LEU A 87 13.79 28.94 -5.90
CA LEU A 87 13.76 27.95 -4.83
C LEU A 87 12.33 27.39 -4.77
N ILE A 88 12.14 26.10 -5.03
CA ILE A 88 10.84 25.44 -4.82
C ILE A 88 10.82 24.88 -3.39
N GLY A 89 9.77 25.22 -2.65
CA GLY A 89 9.54 24.71 -1.30
C GLY A 89 8.06 24.69 -0.98
N MET A 90 7.73 24.52 0.31
CA MET A 90 6.34 24.47 0.77
C MET A 90 5.50 25.62 0.21
N ASN A 91 4.27 25.30 -0.19
CA ASN A 91 3.27 26.22 -0.77
C ASN A 91 3.61 26.77 -2.16
N TYR A 92 4.70 26.33 -2.79
CA TYR A 92 4.95 26.63 -4.20
C TYR A 92 4.04 25.80 -5.11
N SER A 93 3.64 26.34 -6.26
CA SER A 93 2.83 25.61 -7.24
C SER A 93 3.17 26.01 -8.68
N GLY A 94 2.86 25.13 -9.64
CA GLY A 94 3.07 25.37 -11.07
C GLY A 94 3.77 24.22 -11.80
N ASP A 95 4.07 24.43 -13.08
CA ASP A 95 4.59 23.40 -13.99
C ASP A 95 5.95 22.84 -13.55
N ASP A 96 6.81 23.67 -12.93
CA ASP A 96 8.09 23.21 -12.41
C ASP A 96 7.91 22.24 -11.23
N VAL A 97 6.89 22.45 -10.38
CA VAL A 97 6.54 21.49 -9.32
C VAL A 97 6.07 20.17 -9.92
N VAL A 98 5.26 20.22 -10.98
CA VAL A 98 4.84 19.02 -11.71
C VAL A 98 6.06 18.27 -12.25
N ARG A 99 7.00 18.98 -12.87
CA ARG A 99 8.23 18.39 -13.42
C ARG A 99 9.06 17.71 -12.32
N VAL A 100 9.22 18.36 -11.17
CA VAL A 100 9.91 17.81 -9.99
C VAL A 100 9.22 16.55 -9.47
N GLN A 101 7.91 16.60 -9.27
CA GLN A 101 7.12 15.46 -8.77
C GLN A 101 7.18 14.27 -9.73
N ILE A 102 7.08 14.52 -11.04
CA ILE A 102 7.28 13.48 -12.06
C ILE A 102 8.66 12.88 -11.93
N ARG A 103 9.71 13.70 -11.84
CA ARG A 103 11.08 13.20 -11.78
C ARG A 103 11.39 12.43 -10.50
N LEU A 104 10.93 12.91 -9.35
CA LEU A 104 11.05 12.20 -8.07
C LEU A 104 10.31 10.86 -8.10
N ARG A 105 9.11 10.83 -8.70
CA ARG A 105 8.35 9.60 -8.89
C ARG A 105 9.05 8.64 -9.84
N ASP A 106 9.58 9.16 -10.95
CA ASP A 106 10.37 8.41 -11.92
C ASP A 106 11.62 7.83 -11.31
N LEU A 107 12.09 8.31 -10.15
CA LEU A 107 13.23 7.80 -9.38
C LEU A 107 12.81 7.02 -8.13
N CYS A 108 11.52 6.75 -7.95
CA CYS A 108 10.91 6.04 -6.81
C CYS A 108 10.97 6.77 -5.45
N TYR A 109 11.18 8.10 -5.42
CA TYR A 109 11.15 8.89 -4.19
C TYR A 109 9.75 9.42 -3.85
N PHE A 110 8.87 9.56 -4.84
CA PHE A 110 7.54 10.12 -4.69
C PHE A 110 6.49 9.09 -5.14
N ASN A 111 5.55 8.76 -4.27
CA ASN A 111 4.56 7.70 -4.45
C ASN A 111 3.12 8.22 -4.61
N PHE A 112 2.96 9.50 -4.97
CA PHE A 112 1.66 10.14 -5.16
C PHE A 112 1.48 10.67 -6.59
N LYS A 113 0.25 11.09 -6.93
CA LYS A 113 -0.02 11.78 -8.21
C LYS A 113 0.70 13.15 -8.22
N PRO A 114 1.39 13.53 -9.32
CA PRO A 114 1.86 14.90 -9.49
C PRO A 114 0.66 15.85 -9.49
N THR A 115 0.61 16.75 -8.51
CA THR A 115 -0.47 17.73 -8.33
C THR A 115 -0.08 19.11 -8.83
N GLY A 116 1.23 19.36 -9.01
CA GLY A 116 1.75 20.71 -9.24
C GLY A 116 1.70 21.60 -8.00
N ILE A 117 1.46 21.04 -6.81
CA ILE A 117 1.47 21.75 -5.53
C ILE A 117 2.52 21.12 -4.62
N TYR A 118 3.46 21.94 -4.13
CA TYR A 118 4.57 21.50 -3.31
C TYR A 118 4.17 21.50 -1.83
N GLN A 119 3.84 20.32 -1.33
CA GLN A 119 3.44 20.07 0.06
C GLN A 119 4.35 19.01 0.70
N SER A 120 4.01 18.58 1.92
CA SER A 120 4.82 17.67 2.76
C SER A 120 5.30 16.41 2.03
N MET A 121 4.45 15.76 1.23
CA MET A 121 4.85 14.55 0.50
C MET A 121 5.95 14.82 -0.52
N THR A 122 5.92 15.98 -1.19
CA THR A 122 6.96 16.37 -2.16
C THR A 122 8.23 16.78 -1.41
N ALA A 123 8.10 17.53 -0.31
CA ALA A 123 9.23 17.90 0.54
C ALA A 123 9.95 16.68 1.12
N ASN A 124 9.22 15.68 1.60
CA ASN A 124 9.77 14.43 2.12
C ASN A 124 10.48 13.62 1.03
N ALA A 125 9.89 13.55 -0.18
CA ALA A 125 10.53 12.91 -1.33
C ALA A 125 11.83 13.62 -1.74
N ALA A 126 11.82 14.95 -1.76
CA ALA A 126 13.01 15.77 -2.03
C ALA A 126 14.09 15.55 -0.96
N LYS A 127 13.71 15.53 0.32
CA LYS A 127 14.62 15.27 1.43
C LYS A 127 15.26 13.89 1.33
N ALA A 128 14.48 12.85 1.02
CA ALA A 128 14.99 11.51 0.80
C ALA A 128 15.93 11.42 -0.40
N PHE A 129 15.63 12.15 -1.48
CA PHE A 129 16.52 12.27 -2.63
C PHE A 129 17.84 12.93 -2.25
N GLN A 130 17.79 14.11 -1.61
CA GLN A 130 18.97 14.87 -1.19
C GLN A 130 19.85 14.05 -0.23
N LEU A 131 19.24 13.36 0.75
CA LEU A 131 19.98 12.56 1.73
C LEU A 131 20.84 11.46 1.09
N LYS A 132 20.41 10.90 -0.05
CA LYS A 132 21.16 9.84 -0.76
C LYS A 132 22.30 10.39 -1.62
N HIS A 133 22.25 11.65 -2.03
CA HIS A 133 23.09 12.17 -3.09
C HIS A 133 24.16 13.14 -2.59
N THR A 134 25.24 13.23 -3.37
CA THR A 134 26.34 14.17 -3.17
C THR A 134 26.42 15.13 -4.35
N THR A 135 27.00 16.30 -4.12
CA THR A 135 27.42 17.23 -5.17
C THR A 135 28.62 16.68 -5.95
N ASP A 136 29.03 17.38 -7.01
CA ASP A 136 30.11 16.95 -7.92
C ASP A 136 31.49 16.90 -7.27
N ASP A 137 31.70 17.71 -6.25
CA ASP A 137 32.86 17.72 -5.36
C ASP A 137 32.78 16.64 -4.27
N GLY A 138 31.76 15.77 -4.29
CA GLY A 138 31.59 14.65 -3.38
C GLY A 138 31.03 15.03 -2.00
N VAL A 139 30.57 16.27 -1.83
CA VAL A 139 29.98 16.74 -0.57
C VAL A 139 28.53 16.25 -0.46
N PRO A 140 28.07 15.71 0.68
CA PRO A 140 26.66 15.37 0.87
C PRO A 140 25.75 16.57 0.64
N MET A 141 24.65 16.36 -0.09
CA MET A 141 23.67 17.43 -0.28
C MET A 141 22.98 17.79 1.04
N ILE A 142 22.63 19.07 1.18
CA ILE A 142 21.75 19.53 2.26
C ILE A 142 20.37 18.89 2.04
N SER A 143 19.88 18.17 3.05
CA SER A 143 18.59 17.46 3.03
C SER A 143 17.48 18.26 3.72
N ASP A 144 17.23 19.46 3.20
CA ASP A 144 16.22 20.39 3.72
C ASP A 144 14.83 20.20 3.10
N GLY A 145 14.70 19.35 2.08
CA GLY A 145 13.47 19.13 1.35
C GLY A 145 13.08 20.29 0.44
N THR A 146 13.97 21.26 0.20
CA THR A 146 13.77 22.34 -0.79
C THR A 146 14.49 22.01 -2.10
N ILE A 147 14.06 22.65 -3.17
CA ILE A 147 14.62 22.42 -4.50
C ILE A 147 15.23 23.70 -5.03
N GLY A 148 16.51 23.90 -4.72
CA GLY A 148 17.35 24.92 -5.33
C GLY A 148 18.17 24.38 -6.50
N ASP A 149 19.08 25.22 -7.00
CA ASP A 149 19.91 24.94 -8.20
C ASP A 149 20.68 23.62 -8.11
N GLN A 150 21.26 23.32 -6.94
CA GLN A 150 21.99 22.07 -6.71
C GLN A 150 21.07 20.85 -6.84
N THR A 151 19.92 20.87 -6.16
CA THR A 151 18.94 19.78 -6.24
C THR A 151 18.41 19.63 -7.66
N MET A 152 18.10 20.73 -8.36
CA MET A 152 17.70 20.71 -9.77
C MET A 152 18.72 20.03 -10.67
N THR A 153 19.98 20.45 -10.56
CA THR A 153 21.08 19.95 -11.39
C THR A 153 21.25 18.45 -11.25
N ILE A 154 21.21 17.94 -10.01
CA ILE A 154 21.44 16.52 -9.74
C ILE A 154 20.18 15.70 -10.06
N LEU A 155 18.98 16.18 -9.69
CA LEU A 155 17.71 15.48 -9.90
C LEU A 155 17.44 15.18 -11.38
N PHE A 156 17.78 16.10 -12.28
CA PHE A 156 17.57 15.96 -13.73
C PHE A 156 18.78 15.39 -14.47
N ARG A 157 19.87 15.07 -13.78
CA ARG A 157 21.04 14.44 -14.39
C ARG A 157 20.71 13.05 -14.94
N HIS A 158 21.33 12.72 -16.08
CA HIS A 158 21.33 11.37 -16.61
C HIS A 158 22.06 10.40 -15.66
N GLY A 159 21.49 9.23 -15.40
CA GLY A 159 22.12 8.21 -14.56
C GLY A 159 22.14 8.52 -13.06
N VAL A 160 21.43 9.55 -12.60
CA VAL A 160 21.24 9.78 -11.16
C VAL A 160 20.62 8.56 -10.48
N SER A 161 21.06 8.26 -9.26
CA SER A 161 20.63 7.08 -8.55
C SER A 161 19.16 7.15 -8.17
N ARG A 162 18.50 5.99 -8.17
CA ARG A 162 17.11 5.83 -7.76
C ARG A 162 17.06 5.67 -6.24
N ALA A 163 15.86 5.80 -5.66
CA ALA A 163 15.65 5.35 -4.30
C ALA A 163 15.98 3.84 -4.18
N ASP A 164 16.53 3.45 -3.03
CA ASP A 164 16.74 2.03 -2.74
C ASP A 164 15.38 1.34 -2.61
N ILE A 165 15.31 0.09 -3.06
CA ILE A 165 14.13 -0.73 -2.83
C ILE A 165 14.07 -1.01 -1.33
N ALA A 166 12.97 -0.63 -0.67
CA ALA A 166 12.78 -0.90 0.74
C ALA A 166 12.89 -2.41 1.00
N ALA A 167 13.70 -2.79 2.00
CA ALA A 167 13.94 -4.19 2.32
C ALA A 167 12.65 -4.91 2.74
N ASN A 168 11.75 -4.20 3.45
CA ASN A 168 10.44 -4.67 3.87
C ASN A 168 9.42 -3.54 3.70
N ILE A 169 8.19 -3.90 3.33
CA ILE A 169 7.03 -3.02 3.42
C ILE A 169 6.29 -3.41 4.69
N PRO A 170 6.00 -2.48 5.62
CA PRO A 170 5.24 -2.81 6.83
C PRO A 170 3.80 -3.14 6.42
N ILE A 171 3.50 -4.43 6.36
CA ILE A 171 2.15 -4.96 6.14
C ILE A 171 1.67 -5.52 7.48
N GLY A 172 0.62 -4.93 8.04
CA GLY A 172 0.02 -5.42 9.27
C GLY A 172 -0.63 -6.78 9.10
N THR A 173 -0.91 -7.44 10.21
CA THR A 173 -1.64 -8.72 10.19
C THR A 173 -3.11 -8.50 9.85
N SER A 174 -3.63 -9.24 8.87
CA SER A 174 -5.08 -9.24 8.57
C SER A 174 -5.83 -9.84 9.77
N GLN A 175 -6.68 -9.04 10.40
CA GLN A 175 -7.57 -9.51 11.46
C GLN A 175 -8.94 -9.82 10.85
N VAL A 176 -9.37 -11.09 10.91
CA VAL A 176 -10.63 -11.58 10.31
C VAL A 176 -11.52 -12.19 11.41
N LYS A 177 -11.70 -11.47 12.51
CA LYS A 177 -12.67 -11.85 13.55
C LYS A 177 -14.07 -11.38 13.15
N ASP A 178 -15.09 -12.18 13.48
CA ASP A 178 -16.49 -11.72 13.42
C ASP A 178 -16.65 -10.43 14.24
N GLY A 179 -17.35 -9.46 13.65
CA GLY A 179 -17.29 -8.08 14.10
C GLY A 179 -18.02 -7.82 15.40
N ALA A 180 -17.41 -6.98 16.23
CA ALA A 180 -18.00 -6.45 17.44
C ALA A 180 -19.09 -5.40 17.16
N VAL A 181 -19.05 -4.72 15.99
CA VAL A 181 -19.95 -3.60 15.65
C VAL A 181 -20.31 -3.63 14.16
N LYS A 182 -21.52 -3.20 13.80
CA LYS A 182 -21.99 -3.00 12.42
C LYS A 182 -22.55 -1.59 12.23
N GLY A 183 -22.40 -1.05 11.01
CA GLY A 183 -22.93 0.27 10.61
C GLY A 183 -23.77 0.23 9.33
N GLU A 184 -24.40 1.33 8.96
CA GLU A 184 -25.02 1.49 7.65
C GLU A 184 -23.97 1.82 6.58
N ALA A 185 -24.05 1.19 5.41
CA ALA A 185 -23.27 1.63 4.25
C ALA A 185 -23.84 2.97 3.76
N MET A 186 -22.99 3.98 3.63
CA MET A 186 -23.36 5.30 3.12
C MET A 186 -22.37 5.72 2.04
N VAL A 187 -22.91 6.25 0.94
CA VAL A 187 -22.10 6.67 -0.22
C VAL A 187 -21.24 7.87 0.16
N TRP A 188 -19.99 7.90 -0.32
CA TRP A 188 -19.02 8.95 -0.03
C TRP A 188 -19.56 10.37 -0.21
N SER A 189 -20.40 10.64 -1.21
CA SER A 189 -21.00 11.96 -1.43
C SER A 189 -21.81 12.45 -0.23
N ASP A 190 -22.59 11.55 0.38
CA ASP A 190 -23.50 11.86 1.48
C ASP A 190 -22.71 11.96 2.78
N VAL A 191 -21.71 11.08 2.97
CA VAL A 191 -20.76 11.17 4.08
C VAL A 191 -20.00 12.48 4.04
N LYS A 192 -19.45 12.86 2.88
CA LYS A 192 -18.70 14.11 2.69
C LYS A 192 -19.56 15.33 3.02
N ALA A 193 -20.84 15.32 2.67
CA ALA A 193 -21.77 16.38 3.03
C ALA A 193 -22.06 16.46 4.54
N ALA A 194 -21.93 15.34 5.27
CA ALA A 194 -22.12 15.27 6.71
C ALA A 194 -20.83 15.55 7.53
N LEU A 195 -19.65 15.49 6.91
CA LEU A 195 -18.38 15.78 7.57
C LEU A 195 -18.06 17.28 7.57
N SER A 196 -17.40 17.76 8.62
CA SER A 196 -16.96 19.15 8.77
C SER A 196 -15.47 19.20 9.08
N VAL A 197 -14.70 19.95 8.29
CA VAL A 197 -13.23 20.06 8.46
C VAL A 197 -12.93 20.56 9.87
N GLY A 198 -11.95 19.92 10.53
CA GLY A 198 -11.57 20.21 11.92
C GLY A 198 -12.46 19.54 12.97
N SER A 199 -13.58 18.92 12.58
CA SER A 199 -14.42 18.15 13.52
C SER A 199 -13.86 16.76 13.74
N SER A 200 -13.97 16.26 14.98
CA SER A 200 -13.55 14.91 15.36
C SER A 200 -14.73 13.95 15.42
N TYR A 201 -14.52 12.75 14.88
CA TYR A 201 -15.50 11.68 14.82
C TYR A 201 -14.98 10.45 15.55
N LEU A 202 -15.87 9.77 16.27
CA LEU A 202 -15.55 8.53 16.96
C LEU A 202 -15.50 7.41 15.91
N VAL A 203 -14.37 6.72 15.86
CA VAL A 203 -14.18 5.52 15.04
C VAL A 203 -14.13 4.31 15.95
N THR A 204 -14.76 3.21 15.52
CA THR A 204 -14.75 1.92 16.22
C THR A 204 -14.23 0.84 15.28
N ASP A 205 -13.17 0.16 15.70
CA ASP A 205 -12.61 -0.98 14.97
C ASP A 205 -13.61 -2.15 14.95
N TYR A 206 -13.84 -2.72 13.77
CA TYR A 206 -14.80 -3.81 13.60
C TYR A 206 -14.38 -5.06 14.38
N ASN A 207 -13.09 -5.41 14.39
CA ASN A 207 -12.64 -6.69 14.95
C ASN A 207 -12.41 -6.64 16.47
N THR A 208 -11.96 -5.51 17.00
CA THR A 208 -11.60 -5.39 18.42
C THR A 208 -12.64 -4.63 19.24
N GLY A 209 -13.48 -3.80 18.61
CA GLY A 209 -14.33 -2.85 19.32
C GLY A 209 -13.57 -1.67 19.95
N SER A 210 -12.26 -1.57 19.73
CA SER A 210 -11.44 -0.44 20.19
C SER A 210 -11.94 0.85 19.54
N THR A 211 -11.87 1.95 20.28
CA THR A 211 -12.35 3.25 19.81
C THR A 211 -11.24 4.29 19.85
N PHE A 212 -11.28 5.22 18.91
CA PHE A 212 -10.34 6.33 18.80
C PHE A 212 -10.98 7.50 18.04
N TYR A 213 -10.47 8.71 18.24
CA TYR A 213 -10.98 9.89 17.56
C TYR A 213 -10.10 10.26 16.38
N LEU A 214 -10.75 10.45 15.23
CA LEU A 214 -10.12 10.99 14.04
C LEU A 214 -10.73 12.35 13.69
N GLN A 215 -9.90 13.35 13.41
CA GLN A 215 -10.30 14.66 12.92
C GLN A 215 -10.32 14.69 11.39
N TYR A 216 -11.41 15.18 10.80
CA TYR A 216 -11.53 15.31 9.36
C TYR A 216 -10.67 16.46 8.83
N ALA A 217 -9.67 16.15 8.02
CA ALA A 217 -8.76 17.12 7.40
C ALA A 217 -9.24 17.56 6.01
N GLY A 218 -10.11 16.78 5.36
CA GLY A 218 -10.63 17.05 4.03
C GLY A 218 -10.68 15.79 3.18
N GLY A 219 -10.58 15.94 1.86
CA GLY A 219 -10.46 14.81 0.94
C GLY A 219 -11.35 14.93 -0.30
N GLU A 220 -10.82 14.43 -1.41
CA GLU A 220 -11.47 14.47 -2.72
C GLU A 220 -12.44 13.29 -2.88
N ASN A 221 -11.87 12.08 -2.90
CA ASN A 221 -12.55 10.82 -3.25
C ASN A 221 -12.83 9.89 -2.05
N HIS A 222 -12.30 10.24 -0.88
CA HIS A 222 -12.47 9.57 0.40
C HIS A 222 -12.08 10.58 1.49
N ALA A 223 -12.26 10.23 2.76
CA ALA A 223 -11.91 11.12 3.85
C ALA A 223 -10.42 11.00 4.19
N GLU A 224 -9.74 12.14 4.27
CA GLU A 224 -8.40 12.28 4.84
C GLU A 224 -8.57 12.67 6.31
N MET A 225 -8.05 11.85 7.21
CA MET A 225 -8.30 11.95 8.64
C MET A 225 -6.99 12.00 9.43
N GLU A 226 -6.84 12.94 10.35
CA GLU A 226 -5.71 12.95 11.30
C GLU A 226 -6.15 12.36 12.65
N VAL A 227 -5.25 11.68 13.37
CA VAL A 227 -5.56 11.28 14.74
C VAL A 227 -5.65 12.54 15.60
N ARG A 228 -6.70 12.61 16.43
CA ARG A 228 -6.98 13.81 17.23
C ARG A 228 -5.87 14.12 18.24
N ASP A 229 -5.31 13.08 18.83
CA ASP A 229 -4.36 13.14 19.95
C ASP A 229 -3.50 11.87 20.02
N SER A 230 -2.47 11.90 20.88
CA SER A 230 -1.54 10.78 21.10
C SER A 230 -2.23 9.53 21.65
N GLN A 231 -3.32 9.67 22.40
CA GLN A 231 -4.12 8.54 22.88
C GLN A 231 -4.79 7.82 21.70
N SER A 232 -5.43 8.56 20.80
CA SER A 232 -6.03 8.02 19.59
C SER A 232 -4.98 7.39 18.68
N SER A 233 -3.79 8.00 18.60
CA SER A 233 -2.64 7.46 17.86
C SER A 233 -2.17 6.11 18.42
N ALA A 234 -2.09 5.97 19.75
CA ALA A 234 -1.76 4.71 20.40
C ALA A 234 -2.81 3.62 20.12
N ALA A 235 -4.10 3.97 20.19
CA ALA A 235 -5.19 3.06 19.87
C ALA A 235 -5.20 2.62 18.39
N VAL A 236 -4.89 3.53 17.46
CA VAL A 236 -4.72 3.18 16.04
C VAL A 236 -3.56 2.20 15.88
N ARG A 237 -2.38 2.50 16.43
CA ARG A 237 -1.25 1.55 16.38
C ARG A 237 -1.61 0.19 16.96
N GLU A 238 -2.32 0.15 18.08
CA GLU A 238 -2.74 -1.11 18.72
C GLU A 238 -3.59 -1.97 17.77
N VAL A 239 -4.63 -1.41 17.14
CA VAL A 239 -5.47 -2.18 16.21
C VAL A 239 -4.71 -2.61 14.95
N PHE A 240 -3.63 -1.90 14.60
CA PHE A 240 -2.73 -2.24 13.51
C PHE A 240 -1.57 -3.18 13.91
N GLY A 241 -1.50 -3.65 15.15
CA GLY A 241 -0.48 -4.61 15.59
C GLY A 241 0.77 -3.98 16.22
N GLY A 242 0.64 -2.77 16.76
CA GLY A 242 1.67 -2.03 17.48
C GLY A 242 2.30 -0.87 16.72
N GLU A 243 2.08 -0.80 15.40
CA GLU A 243 2.67 0.22 14.53
C GLU A 243 1.75 0.59 13.36
N PHE A 244 1.99 1.77 12.78
CA PHE A 244 1.37 2.17 11.51
C PHE A 244 1.91 1.30 10.37
N ASN A 245 1.04 0.83 9.49
CA ASN A 245 1.39 -0.07 8.40
C ASN A 245 0.37 0.01 7.24
N PHE A 246 0.66 -0.61 6.11
CA PHE A 246 -0.17 -0.54 4.90
C PHE A 246 -1.40 -1.46 4.91
N SER A 247 -1.70 -2.16 6.02
CA SER A 247 -2.92 -2.96 6.09
C SER A 247 -4.17 -2.07 6.16
N LYS A 248 -5.32 -2.66 5.86
CA LYS A 248 -6.63 -2.00 5.91
C LYS A 248 -7.52 -2.71 6.92
N ARG A 249 -8.43 -1.97 7.54
CA ARG A 249 -9.34 -2.49 8.58
C ARG A 249 -10.76 -2.03 8.33
N ALA A 250 -11.71 -2.93 8.56
CA ALA A 250 -13.13 -2.58 8.61
C ALA A 250 -13.37 -1.78 9.90
N VAL A 251 -14.09 -0.67 9.81
CA VAL A 251 -14.42 0.19 10.95
C VAL A 251 -15.83 0.73 10.83
N THR A 252 -16.35 1.30 11.91
CA THR A 252 -17.55 2.15 11.86
C THR A 252 -17.23 3.55 12.39
N VAL A 253 -17.91 4.57 11.89
CA VAL A 253 -17.74 5.96 12.32
C VAL A 253 -19.07 6.53 12.79
N THR A 254 -19.08 7.15 13.97
CA THR A 254 -20.27 7.80 14.49
C THR A 254 -20.46 9.17 13.83
N ILE A 255 -21.46 9.31 12.96
CA ILE A 255 -21.82 10.56 12.27
C ILE A 255 -23.30 10.84 12.55
N ASN A 256 -23.61 12.01 13.13
CA ASN A 256 -24.98 12.42 13.48
C ASN A 256 -25.75 11.36 14.29
N GLY A 257 -25.05 10.66 15.19
CA GLY A 257 -25.63 9.59 16.03
C GLY A 257 -25.80 8.24 15.36
N LYS A 258 -25.39 8.09 14.10
CA LYS A 258 -25.42 6.82 13.36
C LYS A 258 -24.03 6.21 13.20
N GLN A 259 -23.94 4.88 13.25
CA GLN A 259 -22.73 4.16 12.88
C GLN A 259 -22.69 3.99 11.35
N ILE A 260 -21.71 4.61 10.69
CA ILE A 260 -21.49 4.50 9.26
C ILE A 260 -20.35 3.52 9.00
N ALA A 261 -20.55 2.53 8.15
CA ALA A 261 -19.55 1.54 7.77
C ALA A 261 -18.45 2.18 6.90
N ALA A 262 -17.18 1.86 7.21
CA ALA A 262 -16.03 2.41 6.52
C ALA A 262 -14.85 1.44 6.51
N SER A 263 -13.81 1.78 5.75
CA SER A 263 -12.53 1.07 5.71
C SER A 263 -11.37 2.04 5.97
N LEU A 264 -10.55 1.73 6.97
CA LEU A 264 -9.43 2.54 7.42
C LEU A 264 -8.11 1.98 6.88
N GLN A 265 -7.27 2.82 6.26
CA GLN A 265 -5.87 2.45 5.97
C GLN A 265 -4.95 2.82 7.15
N GLY A 266 -3.98 1.97 7.46
CA GLY A 266 -3.10 2.16 8.62
C GLY A 266 -1.86 3.02 8.40
N TRP A 267 -1.62 3.54 7.18
CA TRP A 267 -0.38 4.25 6.83
C TRP A 267 -0.58 5.77 6.75
N PRO A 268 0.06 6.55 7.64
CA PRO A 268 0.07 8.01 7.60
C PRO A 268 0.85 8.55 6.41
N HIS A 269 0.33 9.61 5.81
CA HIS A 269 0.96 10.33 4.70
C HIS A 269 0.32 11.73 4.58
N GLY A 270 0.72 12.51 3.58
CA GLY A 270 0.15 13.84 3.39
C GLY A 270 0.63 14.86 4.43
N SER A 271 -0.11 15.96 4.53
CA SER A 271 0.21 17.06 5.46
C SER A 271 -0.21 16.72 6.88
N ASP A 272 0.60 17.16 7.84
CA ASP A 272 0.36 17.08 9.27
C ASP A 272 -0.08 18.45 9.76
N THR A 273 -1.29 18.55 10.31
CA THR A 273 -1.86 19.82 10.78
C THR A 273 -2.15 19.81 12.28
N ILE A 274 -2.17 18.63 12.91
CA ILE A 274 -2.39 18.47 14.35
C ILE A 274 -1.06 18.17 15.04
N PRO A 275 -0.42 19.15 15.68
CA PRO A 275 0.86 18.93 16.33
C PRO A 275 0.73 17.98 17.52
N SER A 276 1.80 17.22 17.79
CA SER A 276 1.94 16.40 19.00
C SER A 276 0.89 15.30 19.17
N ASN A 277 0.34 14.77 18.08
CA ASN A 277 -0.59 13.64 18.07
C ASN A 277 0.11 12.28 17.83
N ASP A 278 1.44 12.25 17.79
CA ASP A 278 2.27 11.06 17.52
C ASP A 278 2.00 10.38 16.16
N MET A 279 1.47 11.11 15.16
CA MET A 279 1.26 10.62 13.80
C MET A 279 1.60 11.70 12.77
N ASN A 280 2.57 11.43 11.90
CA ASN A 280 2.95 12.39 10.86
C ASN A 280 1.98 12.31 9.67
N GLY A 281 1.03 13.22 9.62
CA GLY A 281 0.09 13.39 8.51
C GLY A 281 -1.28 12.77 8.79
N HIS A 282 -1.99 12.40 7.73
CA HIS A 282 -3.31 11.81 7.78
C HIS A 282 -3.33 10.35 7.31
N ILE A 283 -4.38 9.65 7.72
CA ILE A 283 -4.78 8.32 7.26
C ILE A 283 -6.09 8.41 6.48
N CYS A 284 -6.22 7.65 5.40
CA CYS A 284 -7.43 7.66 4.59
C CYS A 284 -8.50 6.73 5.18
N LEU A 285 -9.74 7.20 5.11
CA LEU A 285 -10.94 6.48 5.50
C LEU A 285 -11.91 6.44 4.31
N TYR A 286 -12.19 5.24 3.83
CA TYR A 286 -13.01 4.95 2.66
C TYR A 286 -14.42 4.58 3.07
N PHE A 287 -15.39 5.09 2.31
CA PHE A 287 -16.82 4.79 2.44
C PHE A 287 -17.33 4.14 1.15
N ASP A 288 -18.62 3.84 1.08
CA ASP A 288 -19.18 3.20 -0.12
C ASP A 288 -19.02 4.12 -1.35
N GLY A 289 -18.51 3.56 -2.45
CA GLY A 289 -18.20 4.33 -3.66
C GLY A 289 -17.00 5.27 -3.57
N SER A 290 -16.20 5.23 -2.50
CA SER A 290 -14.93 5.96 -2.43
C SER A 290 -13.93 5.49 -3.49
N LEU A 291 -13.08 6.40 -3.96
CA LEU A 291 -12.03 6.11 -4.96
C LEU A 291 -10.64 6.38 -4.40
N SER A 292 -9.66 5.60 -4.84
CA SER A 292 -8.27 5.76 -4.41
C SER A 292 -7.61 7.00 -5.02
N HIS A 293 -6.48 7.43 -4.45
CA HIS A 293 -5.65 8.46 -5.10
C HIS A 293 -5.00 7.96 -6.41
N VAL A 294 -4.95 6.63 -6.62
CA VAL A 294 -4.35 6.00 -7.79
C VAL A 294 -5.36 6.02 -8.94
N GLY A 295 -5.29 7.06 -9.76
CA GLY A 295 -6.13 7.18 -10.96
C GLY A 295 -7.63 7.30 -10.69
N SER A 296 -8.02 7.65 -9.46
CA SER A 296 -9.43 7.66 -9.03
C SER A 296 -10.11 6.31 -9.28
N LEU A 297 -9.38 5.21 -9.08
CA LEU A 297 -9.90 3.86 -9.28
C LEU A 297 -10.56 3.33 -8.00
N PRO A 298 -11.63 2.51 -8.13
CA PRO A 298 -12.14 1.73 -7.00
C PRO A 298 -11.06 0.83 -6.41
N ASP A 299 -11.04 0.71 -5.09
CA ASP A 299 -10.19 -0.23 -4.37
C ASP A 299 -11.06 -1.38 -3.83
N ALA A 300 -10.86 -2.58 -4.40
CA ALA A 300 -11.71 -3.74 -4.10
C ALA A 300 -11.62 -4.17 -2.64
N GLU A 301 -10.46 -4.03 -2.00
CA GLU A 301 -10.26 -4.41 -0.60
C GLU A 301 -10.93 -3.40 0.34
N HIS A 302 -10.82 -2.10 0.06
CA HIS A 302 -11.59 -1.09 0.80
C HIS A 302 -13.09 -1.33 0.66
N GLN A 303 -13.57 -1.63 -0.54
CA GLN A 303 -14.99 -1.90 -0.79
C GLN A 303 -15.48 -3.14 -0.02
N GLU A 304 -14.70 -4.23 -0.01
CA GLU A 304 -15.01 -5.43 0.76
C GLU A 304 -15.08 -5.13 2.27
N LEU A 305 -14.15 -4.33 2.79
CA LEU A 305 -14.12 -3.97 4.21
C LEU A 305 -15.28 -3.05 4.62
N VAL A 306 -15.73 -2.15 3.73
CA VAL A 306 -16.96 -1.38 3.93
C VAL A 306 -18.17 -2.33 4.02
N TYR A 307 -18.29 -3.27 3.09
CA TYR A 307 -19.39 -4.26 3.08
C TYR A 307 -19.36 -5.20 4.28
N ARG A 308 -18.17 -5.54 4.78
CA ARG A 308 -18.00 -6.29 6.03
C ARG A 308 -18.49 -5.49 7.23
N ALA A 309 -18.09 -4.22 7.33
CA ALA A 309 -18.55 -3.32 8.39
C ALA A 309 -20.06 -3.04 8.32
N SER A 310 -20.69 -3.18 7.15
CA SER A 310 -22.15 -3.02 6.99
C SER A 310 -22.94 -4.32 7.07
N GLY A 311 -22.28 -5.48 7.22
CA GLY A 311 -22.93 -6.79 7.23
C GLY A 311 -23.51 -7.22 5.88
N GLN A 312 -22.99 -6.67 4.78
CA GLN A 312 -23.35 -7.03 3.40
C GLN A 312 -22.44 -8.13 2.80
N SER A 313 -21.34 -8.48 3.47
CA SER A 313 -20.41 -9.56 3.11
C SER A 313 -20.34 -10.64 4.18
#